data_AF-A0A0Q9PGB6-F1
#
_entry.id   AF-A0A0Q9PGB6-F1
#
_cell.length_a   1.000
_cell.length_b   1.000
_cell.length_c   1.000
_cell.angle_alpha   90.00
_cell.angle_beta   90.00
_cell.angle_gamma   90.00
#
_symmetry.space_group_name_H-M   'P 1'
#
loop_
_entity.id
_entity.type
_entity.pdbx_description
1 polymer ?
#
loop_
_entity_poly.entity_id
_entity_poly.type
_entity_poly.pdbx_seq_one_letter_code
_entity_poly.pdbx_strand_id
1 'polypeptide(L)'
;MPARRLIALLCLAVPVSSAAGAHPHAPGPHELYMHVAGLTNDLARYQYLSEVVRGRDPADRQLAGQLLASTESELGLYDDAVRQFPFDNRDLPAPETLPRTDAWRAMDAADAIVSLARDRRIVMVNEAHHDAHTRELTLELLPRLRALGFTHFAAEALSERDDALAKRGYPIPASGSEYLREPLLGEIVREALRLGFVVVPYDSASADNAVREADQARHLYQRVFAGHPGARLFVHAGYAHIDKSTGRLGGIEPMAMQLRQLTGIEPLCIDQSQFRWVGYAYKADPYMQLVGDFDVRRPTVLVRRDGRQPWSSAPTRYDASVILPPSGRWGRPRWLALGGLRRPHMVNTDLCRHTLPCVVEAHYPAEPDDAIPADRTTFLSDDRQATLYLRPGRYRLRAWDSLGRPLGERNVRVSPP
;
A
#
# COMPACT_ATOMS: atom_id res chain seq x y z
N MET A 1 -35.06 -80.08 35.92
CA MET A 1 -34.04 -80.58 34.97
C MET A 1 -34.22 -79.87 33.63
N PRO A 2 -33.16 -79.35 32.98
CA PRO A 2 -32.17 -78.40 33.44
C PRO A 2 -32.33 -77.01 32.77
N ALA A 3 -31.55 -76.05 33.29
CA ALA A 3 -31.58 -74.62 33.00
C ALA A 3 -30.97 -74.23 31.65
N ARG A 4 -31.56 -73.23 30.99
CA ARG A 4 -30.98 -72.53 29.82
C ARG A 4 -29.89 -71.58 30.29
N ARG A 5 -28.64 -71.86 29.92
CA ARG A 5 -27.49 -70.95 30.09
C ARG A 5 -27.40 -70.02 28.87
N LEU A 6 -27.42 -68.71 29.14
CA LEU A 6 -27.09 -67.66 28.18
C LEU A 6 -25.57 -67.70 27.94
N ILE A 7 -25.14 -67.96 26.69
CA ILE A 7 -23.74 -67.83 26.29
C ILE A 7 -23.54 -66.41 25.81
N ALA A 8 -22.82 -65.60 26.60
CA ALA A 8 -22.33 -64.30 26.21
C ALA A 8 -21.15 -64.48 25.23
N LEU A 9 -21.34 -64.06 23.98
CA LEU A 9 -20.26 -63.98 22.99
C LEU A 9 -19.41 -62.74 23.31
N LEU A 10 -18.21 -62.94 23.84
CA LEU A 10 -17.19 -61.89 23.93
C LEU A 10 -16.67 -61.61 22.51
N CYS A 11 -17.11 -60.52 21.89
CA CYS A 11 -16.41 -59.96 20.72
C CYS A 11 -15.12 -59.28 21.21
N LEU A 12 -13.98 -59.93 20.96
CA LEU A 12 -12.66 -59.30 21.04
C LEU A 12 -12.59 -58.20 19.98
N ALA A 13 -12.75 -56.95 20.41
CA ALA A 13 -12.43 -55.80 19.59
C ALA A 13 -10.90 -55.73 19.43
N VAL A 14 -10.42 -56.06 18.23
CA VAL A 14 -9.06 -55.71 17.80
C VAL A 14 -9.01 -54.17 17.75
N PRO A 15 -8.10 -53.50 18.47
CA PRO A 15 -7.93 -52.07 18.29
C PRO A 15 -7.28 -51.87 16.93
N VAL A 16 -8.10 -51.51 15.94
CA VAL A 16 -7.59 -50.85 14.73
C VAL A 16 -7.02 -49.53 15.23
N SER A 17 -5.69 -49.45 15.30
CA SER A 17 -5.02 -48.15 15.37
C SER A 17 -5.39 -47.41 14.09
N SER A 18 -6.40 -46.55 14.18
CA SER A 18 -6.55 -45.48 13.21
C SER A 18 -5.30 -44.64 13.37
N ALA A 19 -4.42 -44.71 12.36
CA ALA A 19 -3.44 -43.66 12.14
C ALA A 19 -4.24 -42.36 12.09
N ALA A 20 -4.16 -41.58 13.16
CA ALA A 20 -4.62 -40.21 13.16
C ALA A 20 -3.82 -39.55 12.03
N GLY A 21 -4.49 -39.31 10.90
CA GLY A 21 -3.92 -38.50 9.84
C GLY A 21 -3.55 -37.18 10.47
N ALA A 22 -2.25 -36.92 10.60
CA ALA A 22 -1.76 -35.62 10.99
C ALA A 22 -2.38 -34.63 10.00
N HIS A 23 -3.27 -33.76 10.49
CA HIS A 23 -3.62 -32.57 9.75
C HIS A 23 -2.29 -31.85 9.46
N PRO A 24 -2.00 -31.46 8.20
CA PRO A 24 -0.80 -30.70 7.92
C PRO A 24 -0.78 -29.49 8.86
N HIS A 25 0.29 -29.37 9.65
CA HIS A 25 0.48 -28.27 10.56
C HIS A 25 0.37 -26.99 9.73
N ALA A 26 -0.49 -26.05 10.14
CA ALA A 26 -0.55 -24.76 9.49
C ALA A 26 0.83 -24.08 9.60
N PRO A 27 1.33 -23.46 8.53
CA PRO A 27 2.66 -22.88 8.53
C PRO A 27 2.74 -21.74 9.54
N GLY A 28 3.80 -21.69 10.34
CA GLY A 28 4.05 -20.54 11.22
C GLY A 28 4.25 -19.24 10.42
N PRO A 29 4.21 -18.04 11.04
CA PRO A 29 4.34 -16.77 10.34
C PRO A 29 5.52 -16.71 9.36
N HIS A 30 6.70 -17.16 9.79
CA HIS A 30 7.89 -17.20 8.94
C HIS A 30 7.75 -18.16 7.75
N GLU A 31 7.16 -19.34 7.97
CA GLU A 31 6.92 -20.31 6.89
C GLU A 31 5.91 -19.78 5.88
N LEU A 32 4.86 -19.07 6.33
CA LEU A 32 3.91 -18.40 5.46
C LEU A 32 4.60 -17.34 4.59
N TYR A 33 5.43 -16.48 5.19
CA TYR A 33 6.22 -15.49 4.44
C TYR A 33 7.13 -16.14 3.41
N MET A 34 7.91 -17.14 3.82
CA MET A 34 8.86 -17.82 2.92
C MET A 34 8.14 -18.56 1.78
N HIS A 35 6.99 -19.16 2.07
CA HIS A 35 6.17 -19.81 1.05
C HIS A 35 5.64 -18.79 0.03
N VAL A 36 5.01 -17.71 0.51
CA VAL A 36 4.44 -16.65 -0.35
C VAL A 36 5.53 -15.98 -1.20
N ALA A 37 6.70 -15.72 -0.63
CA ALA A 37 7.84 -15.14 -1.35
C ALA A 37 8.38 -16.05 -2.46
N GLY A 38 8.23 -17.38 -2.30
CA GLY A 38 8.65 -18.39 -3.28
C GLY A 38 7.63 -18.66 -4.40
N LEU A 39 6.42 -18.09 -4.33
CA LEU A 39 5.40 -18.28 -5.36
C LEU A 39 5.75 -17.51 -6.64
N THR A 40 5.35 -18.10 -7.78
CA THR A 40 5.77 -17.67 -9.13
C THR A 40 5.48 -16.19 -9.42
N ASN A 41 4.31 -15.69 -9.01
CA ASN A 41 3.87 -14.33 -9.25
C ASN A 41 2.75 -13.92 -8.28
N ASP A 42 2.29 -12.67 -8.39
CA ASP A 42 1.29 -12.10 -7.48
C ASP A 42 -0.08 -12.80 -7.61
N LEU A 43 -0.42 -13.37 -8.77
CA LEU A 43 -1.67 -14.14 -8.93
C LEU A 43 -1.61 -15.49 -8.21
N ALA A 44 -0.46 -16.17 -8.25
CA ALA A 44 -0.23 -17.37 -7.46
C ALA A 44 -0.29 -17.06 -5.96
N ARG A 45 0.32 -15.95 -5.53
CA ARG A 45 0.23 -15.44 -4.15
C ARG A 45 -1.22 -15.22 -3.73
N TYR A 46 -2.00 -14.54 -4.58
CA TYR A 46 -3.43 -14.31 -4.33
C TYR A 46 -4.21 -15.61 -4.17
N GLN A 47 -4.04 -16.57 -5.09
CA GLN A 47 -4.74 -17.86 -5.04
C GLN A 47 -4.46 -18.60 -3.73
N TYR A 48 -3.18 -18.73 -3.37
CA TYR A 48 -2.76 -19.38 -2.14
C TYR A 48 -3.28 -18.65 -0.89
N LEU A 49 -3.08 -17.34 -0.78
CA LEU A 49 -3.51 -16.55 0.37
C LEU A 49 -5.04 -16.56 0.52
N SER A 50 -5.77 -16.55 -0.58
CA SER A 50 -7.23 -16.68 -0.57
C SER A 50 -7.70 -18.04 0.00
N GLU A 51 -6.95 -19.12 -0.25
CA GLU A 51 -7.22 -20.43 0.34
C GLU A 51 -6.91 -20.44 1.84
N VAL A 52 -5.76 -19.88 2.25
CA VAL A 52 -5.36 -19.78 3.66
C VAL A 52 -6.39 -18.99 4.48
N VAL A 53 -6.84 -17.84 3.99
CA VAL A 53 -7.83 -16.99 4.67
C VAL A 53 -9.20 -17.69 4.80
N ARG A 54 -9.61 -18.49 3.80
CA ARG A 54 -10.83 -19.31 3.89
C ARG A 54 -10.70 -20.50 4.85
N GLY A 55 -9.47 -20.89 5.19
CA GLY A 55 -9.14 -21.93 6.17
C GLY A 55 -9.72 -21.65 7.57
N ARG A 56 -9.68 -22.65 8.46
CA ARG A 56 -10.38 -22.62 9.77
C ARG A 56 -9.56 -22.07 10.94
N ASP A 57 -8.27 -21.80 10.79
CA ASP A 57 -7.43 -21.28 11.88
C ASP A 57 -7.56 -19.74 12.00
N PRO A 58 -8.05 -19.20 13.13
CA PRO A 58 -8.15 -17.76 13.34
C PRO A 58 -6.81 -17.02 13.37
N ALA A 59 -5.72 -17.65 13.79
CA ALA A 59 -4.40 -17.02 13.88
C ALA A 59 -3.79 -16.80 12.50
N ASP A 60 -3.95 -17.76 11.59
CA ASP A 60 -3.47 -17.65 10.20
C ASP A 60 -4.21 -16.56 9.42
N ARG A 61 -5.49 -16.33 9.74
CA ARG A 61 -6.35 -15.38 9.03
C ARG A 61 -5.87 -13.94 9.13
N GLN A 62 -5.27 -13.53 10.24
CA GLN A 62 -4.86 -12.14 10.40
C GLN A 62 -3.64 -11.82 9.52
N LEU A 63 -2.56 -12.62 9.64
CA LEU A 63 -1.37 -12.40 8.83
C LEU A 63 -1.64 -12.69 7.34
N ALA A 64 -2.29 -13.82 7.04
CA ALA A 64 -2.63 -14.14 5.65
C ALA A 64 -3.58 -13.11 5.05
N GLY A 65 -4.51 -12.55 5.83
CA GLY A 65 -5.38 -11.46 5.39
C GLY A 65 -4.62 -10.18 5.08
N GLN A 66 -3.62 -9.82 5.89
CA GLN A 66 -2.76 -8.66 5.61
C GLN A 66 -1.94 -8.86 4.32
N LEU A 67 -1.38 -10.05 4.14
CA LEU A 67 -0.64 -10.40 2.93
C LEU A 67 -1.56 -10.46 1.71
N LEU A 68 -2.78 -10.98 1.86
CA LEU A 68 -3.78 -11.05 0.81
C LEU A 68 -4.15 -9.64 0.34
N ALA A 69 -4.49 -8.74 1.26
CA ALA A 69 -4.85 -7.37 0.94
C ALA A 69 -3.72 -6.60 0.24
N SER A 70 -2.47 -6.80 0.68
CA SER A 70 -1.29 -6.24 0.00
C SER A 70 -1.17 -6.80 -1.43
N THR A 71 -1.35 -8.11 -1.59
CA THR A 71 -1.30 -8.79 -2.89
C THR A 71 -2.45 -8.35 -3.81
N GLU A 72 -3.64 -8.11 -3.28
CA GLU A 72 -4.78 -7.57 -4.03
C GLU A 72 -4.49 -6.16 -4.54
N SER A 73 -3.90 -5.30 -3.70
CA SER A 73 -3.43 -3.97 -4.09
C SER A 73 -2.40 -4.06 -5.23
N GLU A 74 -1.41 -4.94 -5.10
CA GLU A 74 -0.39 -5.20 -6.12
C GLU A 74 -0.99 -5.71 -7.46
N LEU A 75 -2.07 -6.50 -7.40
CA LEU A 75 -2.83 -7.01 -8.55
C LEU A 75 -3.81 -5.99 -9.15
N GLY A 76 -3.90 -4.78 -8.61
CA GLY A 76 -4.83 -3.74 -9.05
C GLY A 76 -6.29 -4.03 -8.67
N LEU A 77 -6.52 -4.90 -7.68
CA LEU A 77 -7.81 -5.20 -7.05
C LEU A 77 -8.04 -4.29 -5.84
N TYR A 78 -7.89 -2.97 -6.03
CA TYR A 78 -7.80 -2.00 -4.93
C TYR A 78 -9.02 -1.96 -4.00
N ASP A 79 -10.24 -2.09 -4.55
CA ASP A 79 -11.45 -2.12 -3.72
C ASP A 79 -11.54 -3.39 -2.88
N ASP A 80 -11.05 -4.52 -3.42
CA ASP A 80 -11.03 -5.81 -2.72
C ASP A 80 -10.01 -5.79 -1.58
N ALA A 81 -8.82 -5.24 -1.84
CA ALA A 81 -7.76 -5.05 -0.85
C ALA A 81 -8.26 -4.35 0.42
N VAL A 82 -9.16 -3.37 0.26
CA VAL A 82 -9.75 -2.63 1.39
C VAL A 82 -10.94 -3.37 2.03
N ARG A 83 -11.72 -4.13 1.26
CA ARG A 83 -12.95 -4.80 1.75
C ARG A 83 -12.71 -6.15 2.39
N GLN A 84 -11.86 -6.98 1.80
CA GLN A 84 -11.67 -8.38 2.20
C GLN A 84 -10.86 -8.52 3.48
N PHE A 85 -9.98 -7.55 3.74
CA PHE A 85 -9.27 -7.41 4.99
C PHE A 85 -9.51 -6.01 5.55
N PRO A 86 -10.62 -5.76 6.27
CA PRO A 86 -10.87 -4.48 6.90
C PRO A 86 -9.95 -4.32 8.11
N PHE A 87 -8.68 -4.07 7.81
CA PHE A 87 -7.70 -3.66 8.79
C PHE A 87 -7.97 -2.20 9.13
N ASP A 88 -8.86 -2.00 10.09
CA ASP A 88 -9.12 -0.69 10.65
C ASP A 88 -8.16 -0.44 11.81
N ASN A 89 -7.02 0.17 11.49
CA ASN A 89 -6.06 0.67 12.45
C ASN A 89 -6.17 2.20 12.65
N ARG A 90 -7.35 2.77 12.34
CA ARG A 90 -7.60 4.19 12.50
C ARG A 90 -7.90 4.49 13.96
N ASP A 91 -7.18 5.45 14.51
CA ASP A 91 -7.37 6.12 15.79
C ASP A 91 -8.10 7.44 15.52
N LEU A 92 -9.42 7.33 15.29
CA LEU A 92 -10.27 8.48 14.94
C LEU A 92 -10.76 9.20 16.20
N PRO A 93 -10.76 10.54 16.21
CA PRO A 93 -11.25 11.30 17.35
C PRO A 93 -12.78 11.24 17.43
N ALA A 94 -13.32 11.60 18.60
CA ALA A 94 -14.77 11.61 18.80
C ALA A 94 -15.45 12.63 17.86
N PRO A 95 -16.62 12.31 17.27
CA PRO A 95 -17.31 13.14 16.27
C PRO A 95 -17.51 14.62 16.65
N GLU A 96 -17.73 14.90 17.94
CA GLU A 96 -17.93 16.24 18.49
C GLU A 96 -16.68 17.13 18.44
N THR A 97 -15.49 16.54 18.32
CA THR A 97 -14.20 17.24 18.25
C THR A 97 -13.78 17.57 16.81
N LEU A 98 -14.53 17.09 15.83
CA LEU A 98 -14.21 17.28 14.43
C LEU A 98 -14.37 18.75 13.99
N PRO A 99 -13.53 19.22 13.05
CA PRO A 99 -13.70 20.50 12.37
C PRO A 99 -15.11 20.74 11.86
N ARG A 100 -15.60 21.97 12.04
CA ARG A 100 -16.89 22.45 11.56
C ARG A 100 -16.73 23.51 10.46
N THR A 101 -17.69 23.58 9.55
CA THR A 101 -17.61 24.39 8.32
C THR A 101 -17.62 25.91 8.55
N ASP A 102 -18.09 26.34 9.72
CA ASP A 102 -18.08 27.74 10.19
C ASP A 102 -16.68 28.23 10.57
N ALA A 103 -15.83 27.37 11.13
CA ALA A 103 -14.46 27.70 11.56
C ALA A 103 -13.37 27.19 10.61
N TRP A 104 -13.67 26.16 9.81
CA TRP A 104 -12.70 25.50 8.93
C TRP A 104 -13.15 25.52 7.48
N ARG A 105 -12.18 25.40 6.57
CA ARG A 105 -12.42 25.24 5.13
C ARG A 105 -11.55 24.13 4.57
N ALA A 106 -12.06 23.44 3.56
CA ALA A 106 -11.28 22.50 2.76
C ALA A 106 -10.23 23.24 1.92
N MET A 107 -9.04 22.67 1.85
CA MET A 107 -7.93 23.09 1.00
C MET A 107 -7.30 21.85 0.36
N ASP A 108 -6.85 21.99 -0.88
CA ASP A 108 -6.03 20.97 -1.54
C ASP A 108 -4.82 20.59 -0.66
N ALA A 109 -4.66 19.29 -0.37
CA ALA A 109 -3.63 18.82 0.55
C ALA A 109 -2.22 19.14 0.02
N ALA A 110 -1.98 18.99 -1.28
CA ALA A 110 -0.67 19.27 -1.85
C ALA A 110 -0.34 20.77 -1.74
N ASP A 111 -1.30 21.68 -2.00
CA ASP A 111 -1.11 23.12 -1.79
C ASP A 111 -0.80 23.47 -0.33
N ALA A 112 -1.53 22.87 0.62
CA ALA A 112 -1.33 23.10 2.05
C ALA A 112 0.06 22.61 2.50
N ILE A 113 0.43 21.40 2.11
CA ILE A 113 1.72 20.78 2.47
C ILE A 113 2.89 21.54 1.84
N VAL A 114 2.79 21.94 0.57
CA VAL A 114 3.81 22.78 -0.09
C VAL A 114 4.01 24.10 0.66
N SER A 115 2.93 24.70 1.17
CA SER A 115 3.04 25.90 2.00
C SER A 115 3.81 25.64 3.28
N LEU A 116 3.55 24.54 3.98
CA LEU A 116 4.23 24.15 5.21
C LEU A 116 5.69 23.75 4.96
N ALA A 117 5.95 23.12 3.82
CA ALA A 117 7.24 22.56 3.46
C ALA A 117 8.30 23.61 3.15
N ARG A 118 7.93 24.88 2.85
CA ARG A 118 8.89 25.96 2.52
C ARG A 118 9.97 26.10 3.59
N ASP A 119 9.56 26.09 4.85
CA ASP A 119 10.43 26.28 6.02
C ASP A 119 10.81 24.94 6.69
N ARG A 120 10.85 23.85 5.92
CA ARG A 120 11.14 22.50 6.40
C ARG A 120 12.17 21.81 5.52
N ARG A 121 13.11 21.10 6.15
CA ARG A 121 14.11 20.29 5.43
C ARG A 121 13.72 18.83 5.27
N ILE A 122 12.85 18.32 6.13
CA ILE A 122 12.33 16.95 6.05
C ILE A 122 10.81 17.03 5.94
N VAL A 123 10.24 16.35 4.95
CA VAL A 123 8.81 16.12 4.80
C VAL A 123 8.59 14.63 4.78
N MET A 124 7.67 14.13 5.59
CA MET A 124 7.33 12.71 5.70
C MET A 124 5.83 12.58 5.54
N VAL A 125 5.40 11.71 4.63
CA VAL A 125 3.99 11.41 4.40
C VAL A 125 3.81 9.91 4.57
N ASN A 126 2.81 9.49 5.33
CA ASN A 126 2.59 8.06 5.55
C ASN A 126 1.71 7.42 4.48
N GLU A 127 1.72 6.10 4.39
CA GLU A 127 0.84 5.31 3.54
C GLU A 127 0.25 4.12 4.29
N ALA A 128 -0.79 3.53 3.71
CA ALA A 128 -1.30 2.23 4.12
C ALA A 128 -0.98 1.21 3.02
N HIS A 129 -0.14 0.21 3.30
CA HIS A 129 0.39 -0.70 2.27
C HIS A 129 -0.67 -1.41 1.42
N HIS A 130 -1.85 -1.68 2.01
CA HIS A 130 -2.98 -2.33 1.33
C HIS A 130 -3.88 -1.34 0.56
N ASP A 131 -3.71 -0.03 0.75
CA ASP A 131 -4.56 1.00 0.16
C ASP A 131 -3.71 2.00 -0.65
N ALA A 132 -3.49 1.64 -1.91
CA ALA A 132 -2.73 2.46 -2.86
C ALA A 132 -3.37 3.84 -3.14
N HIS A 133 -4.59 4.11 -2.67
CA HIS A 133 -5.15 5.46 -2.71
C HIS A 133 -4.28 6.47 -1.95
N THR A 134 -3.60 6.02 -0.88
CA THR A 134 -2.61 6.82 -0.15
C THR A 134 -1.34 7.15 -0.95
N ARG A 135 -1.22 6.70 -2.20
CA ARG A 135 -0.07 7.01 -3.07
C ARG A 135 -0.35 8.20 -4.00
N GLU A 136 -1.61 8.57 -4.20
CA GLU A 136 -2.01 9.73 -5.03
C GLU A 136 -1.35 11.02 -4.56
N LEU A 137 -1.42 11.31 -3.25
CA LEU A 137 -0.84 12.52 -2.68
C LEU A 137 0.70 12.56 -2.84
N THR A 138 1.37 11.42 -2.71
CA THR A 138 2.83 11.36 -2.88
C THR A 138 3.23 11.69 -4.31
N LEU A 139 2.51 11.15 -5.30
CA LEU A 139 2.72 11.48 -6.72
C LEU A 139 2.52 12.97 -7.00
N GLU A 140 1.51 13.59 -6.38
CA GLU A 140 1.26 15.02 -6.55
C GLU A 140 2.33 15.89 -5.87
N LEU A 141 2.84 15.47 -4.72
CA LEU A 141 3.85 16.19 -3.96
C LEU A 141 5.24 16.17 -4.61
N LEU A 142 5.63 15.09 -5.29
CA LEU A 142 6.95 14.93 -5.90
C LEU A 142 7.40 16.15 -6.74
N PRO A 143 6.69 16.58 -7.81
CA PRO A 143 7.11 17.73 -8.62
C PRO A 143 7.08 19.04 -7.84
N ARG A 144 6.14 19.19 -6.90
CA ARG A 144 5.97 20.42 -6.11
C ARG A 144 7.09 20.59 -5.07
N LEU A 145 7.46 19.51 -4.38
CA LEU A 145 8.58 19.50 -3.45
C LEU A 145 9.91 19.61 -4.19
N ARG A 146 10.05 19.01 -5.38
CA ARG A 146 11.24 19.21 -6.22
C ARG A 146 11.45 20.69 -6.52
N ALA A 147 10.39 21.40 -6.90
CA ALA A 147 10.41 22.84 -7.17
C ALA A 147 10.75 23.69 -5.92
N LEU A 148 10.52 23.18 -4.70
CA LEU A 148 10.95 23.80 -3.44
C LEU A 148 12.40 23.47 -3.06
N GLY A 149 13.15 22.77 -3.91
CA GLY A 149 14.55 22.42 -3.68
C GLY A 149 14.75 21.14 -2.86
N PHE A 150 13.72 20.31 -2.70
CA PHE A 150 13.93 18.95 -2.22
C PHE A 150 14.77 18.18 -3.24
N THR A 151 15.83 17.52 -2.76
CA THR A 151 16.86 16.89 -3.58
C THR A 151 16.87 15.38 -3.44
N HIS A 152 16.43 14.88 -2.28
CA HIS A 152 16.39 13.46 -1.97
C HIS A 152 14.94 13.01 -1.80
N PHE A 153 14.62 11.84 -2.34
CA PHE A 153 13.36 11.16 -2.14
C PHE A 153 13.64 9.77 -1.58
N ALA A 154 12.95 9.40 -0.51
CA ALA A 154 13.06 8.11 0.15
C ALA A 154 11.68 7.45 0.17
N ALA A 155 11.61 6.17 -0.16
CA ALA A 155 10.39 5.38 -0.06
C ALA A 155 10.68 4.06 0.63
N GLU A 156 9.77 3.63 1.52
CA GLU A 156 9.77 2.26 2.04
C GLU A 156 9.70 1.26 0.88
N ALA A 157 10.03 -0.01 1.14
CA ALA A 157 10.16 -1.08 0.16
C ALA A 157 11.41 -1.03 -0.70
N LEU A 158 12.09 0.11 -0.88
CA LEU A 158 13.30 0.17 -1.72
C LEU A 158 14.48 -0.59 -1.11
N SER A 159 15.10 -1.43 -1.92
CA SER A 159 16.29 -2.22 -1.55
C SER A 159 17.58 -1.48 -1.90
N GLU A 160 18.58 -1.58 -1.03
CA GLU A 160 19.93 -1.11 -1.29
C GLU A 160 20.69 -1.96 -2.32
N ARG A 161 20.18 -3.15 -2.67
CA ARG A 161 20.84 -4.09 -3.56
C ARG A 161 20.73 -3.74 -5.04
N ASP A 162 19.80 -2.85 -5.41
CA ASP A 162 19.61 -2.41 -6.80
C ASP A 162 20.32 -1.08 -7.08
N ASP A 163 21.64 -1.18 -7.28
CA ASP A 163 22.49 -0.04 -7.64
C ASP A 163 22.22 0.50 -9.06
N ALA A 164 21.53 -0.28 -9.90
CA ALA A 164 21.18 0.08 -11.26
C ALA A 164 19.88 0.88 -11.38
N LEU A 165 19.06 0.99 -10.30
CA LEU A 165 17.75 1.64 -10.32
C LEU A 165 17.78 3.03 -10.97
N ALA A 166 18.69 3.89 -10.50
CA ALA A 166 18.75 5.28 -10.97
C ALA A 166 19.18 5.38 -12.45
N LYS A 167 20.10 4.52 -12.88
CA LYS A 167 20.56 4.45 -14.27
C LYS A 167 19.48 3.89 -15.19
N ARG A 168 18.73 2.90 -14.71
CA ARG A 168 17.66 2.22 -15.44
C ARG A 168 16.42 3.10 -15.56
N GLY A 169 16.11 3.90 -14.54
CA GLY A 169 15.00 4.87 -14.55
C GLY A 169 13.64 4.31 -14.14
N TYR A 170 13.56 3.02 -13.82
CA TYR A 170 12.32 2.33 -13.44
C TYR A 170 12.58 1.15 -12.50
N PRO A 171 11.63 0.83 -11.60
CA PRO A 171 11.75 -0.31 -10.71
C PRO A 171 11.43 -1.64 -11.41
N ILE A 172 12.04 -2.70 -10.88
CA ILE A 172 11.78 -4.12 -11.17
C ILE A 172 11.52 -4.83 -9.83
N PRO A 173 11.05 -6.09 -9.77
CA PRO A 173 10.84 -6.81 -8.52
C PRO A 173 12.07 -6.85 -7.60
N ALA A 174 13.28 -6.92 -8.16
CA ALA A 174 14.53 -6.90 -7.39
C ALA A 174 14.89 -5.53 -6.81
N SER A 175 14.20 -4.45 -7.20
CA SER A 175 14.40 -3.09 -6.68
C SER A 175 13.94 -2.93 -5.23
N GLY A 176 13.18 -3.89 -4.68
CA GLY A 176 12.56 -3.72 -3.39
C GLY A 176 11.76 -4.92 -2.88
N SER A 177 10.96 -4.69 -1.84
CA SER A 177 9.97 -5.65 -1.35
C SER A 177 8.75 -5.72 -2.28
N GLU A 178 7.84 -6.64 -1.96
CA GLU A 178 6.60 -6.90 -2.66
C GLU A 178 5.72 -5.66 -2.84
N TYR A 179 5.75 -4.71 -1.88
CA TYR A 179 4.97 -3.48 -1.97
C TYR A 179 5.30 -2.67 -3.24
N LEU A 180 6.55 -2.74 -3.71
CA LEU A 180 7.01 -2.05 -4.92
C LEU A 180 6.40 -2.63 -6.20
N ARG A 181 5.80 -3.83 -6.13
CA ARG A 181 5.12 -4.46 -7.27
C ARG A 181 3.82 -3.74 -7.64
N GLU A 182 3.26 -2.96 -6.73
CA GLU A 182 2.06 -2.18 -7.02
C GLU A 182 2.37 -1.01 -7.99
N PRO A 183 1.56 -0.83 -9.06
CA PRO A 183 1.84 0.14 -10.12
C PRO A 183 2.08 1.60 -9.69
N LEU A 184 1.31 2.14 -8.73
CA LEU A 184 1.48 3.52 -8.29
C LEU A 184 2.74 3.75 -7.47
N LEU A 185 3.16 2.80 -6.63
CA LEU A 185 4.46 2.90 -5.97
C LEU A 185 5.60 2.81 -6.99
N GLY A 186 5.46 1.95 -8.00
CA GLY A 186 6.39 1.92 -9.12
C GLY A 186 6.47 3.26 -9.86
N GLU A 187 5.34 3.95 -10.02
CA GLU A 187 5.26 5.26 -10.65
C GLU A 187 5.77 6.41 -9.78
N ILE A 188 5.66 6.31 -8.46
CA ILE A 188 6.33 7.23 -7.51
C ILE A 188 7.84 7.19 -7.75
N VAL A 189 8.42 5.99 -7.85
CA VAL A 189 9.86 5.82 -8.07
C VAL A 189 10.27 6.36 -9.45
N ARG A 190 9.53 6.02 -10.52
CA ARG A 190 9.77 6.56 -11.86
C ARG A 190 9.73 8.09 -11.88
N GLU A 191 8.71 8.68 -11.27
CA GLU A 191 8.53 10.13 -11.24
C GLU A 191 9.63 10.82 -10.44
N ALA A 192 10.04 10.25 -9.30
CA ALA A 192 11.17 10.76 -8.52
C ALA A 192 12.47 10.77 -9.34
N LEU A 193 12.78 9.67 -10.03
CA LEU A 193 13.96 9.57 -10.91
C LEU A 193 13.87 10.57 -12.08
N ARG A 194 12.72 10.67 -12.73
CA ARG A 194 12.47 11.61 -13.85
C ARG A 194 12.65 13.06 -13.45
N LEU A 195 12.26 13.42 -12.23
CA LEU A 195 12.43 14.76 -11.66
C LEU A 195 13.86 15.03 -11.15
N GLY A 196 14.75 14.04 -11.21
CA GLY A 196 16.14 14.15 -10.78
C GLY A 196 16.30 14.20 -9.27
N PHE A 197 15.44 13.52 -8.52
CA PHE A 197 15.72 13.23 -7.11
C PHE A 197 16.83 12.18 -7.01
N VAL A 198 17.65 12.32 -5.97
CA VAL A 198 18.45 11.19 -5.46
C VAL A 198 17.48 10.27 -4.71
N VAL A 199 17.20 9.09 -5.29
CA VAL A 199 16.33 8.09 -4.67
C VAL A 199 17.13 7.31 -3.62
N VAL A 200 16.63 7.29 -2.38
CA VAL A 200 17.33 6.76 -1.22
C VAL A 200 16.57 5.54 -0.68
N PRO A 201 17.10 4.31 -0.84
CA PRO A 201 16.59 3.17 -0.08
C PRO A 201 16.90 3.42 1.40
N TYR A 202 15.95 3.15 2.28
CA TYR A 202 16.16 3.31 3.72
C TYR A 202 15.64 2.14 4.55
N ASP A 203 14.90 1.23 3.93
CA ASP A 203 14.23 0.16 4.65
C ASP A 203 15.22 -0.76 5.39
N SER A 204 14.74 -1.47 6.41
CA SER A 204 15.54 -2.38 7.21
C SER A 204 15.05 -3.82 7.03
N ALA A 205 15.99 -4.75 6.93
CA ALA A 205 15.70 -6.18 6.86
C ALA A 205 15.41 -6.81 8.24
N SER A 206 15.47 -6.03 9.33
CA SER A 206 15.25 -6.53 10.69
C SER A 206 13.77 -6.85 10.94
N ALA A 207 13.50 -8.02 11.50
CA ALA A 207 12.18 -8.40 11.98
C ALA A 207 11.85 -7.82 13.38
N ASP A 208 12.85 -7.30 14.10
CA ASP A 208 12.64 -6.58 15.36
C ASP A 208 12.23 -5.13 15.07
N ASN A 209 11.04 -4.73 15.53
CA ASN A 209 10.49 -3.41 15.26
C ASN A 209 11.34 -2.26 15.81
N ALA A 210 11.97 -2.40 16.98
CA ALA A 210 12.78 -1.33 17.56
C ALA A 210 14.07 -1.13 16.75
N VAL A 211 14.70 -2.24 16.36
CA VAL A 211 15.86 -2.22 15.45
C VAL A 211 15.45 -1.66 14.08
N ARG A 212 14.28 -2.03 13.57
CA ARG A 212 13.74 -1.56 12.29
C ARG A 212 13.59 -0.04 12.26
N GLU A 213 12.94 0.57 13.25
CA GLU A 213 12.81 2.04 13.33
C GLU A 213 14.18 2.74 13.40
N ALA A 214 15.11 2.19 14.18
CA ALA A 214 16.44 2.77 14.39
C ALA A 214 17.30 2.70 13.13
N ASP A 215 17.30 1.56 12.45
CA ASP A 215 18.04 1.37 11.20
C ASP A 215 17.49 2.24 10.08
N GLN A 216 16.16 2.31 9.94
CA GLN A 216 15.52 3.17 8.95
C GLN A 216 15.93 4.65 9.14
N ALA A 217 15.91 5.15 10.38
CA ALA A 217 16.35 6.52 10.69
C ALA A 217 17.86 6.71 10.43
N ARG A 218 18.70 5.74 10.81
CA ARG A 218 20.13 5.76 10.60
C ARG A 218 20.49 5.75 9.11
N HIS A 219 19.80 4.96 8.29
CA HIS A 219 20.00 4.92 6.84
C HIS A 219 19.67 6.28 6.20
N LEU A 220 18.55 6.91 6.57
CA LEU A 220 18.21 8.25 6.10
C LEU A 220 19.26 9.28 6.50
N TYR A 221 19.71 9.27 7.76
CA TYR A 221 20.77 10.16 8.24
C TYR A 221 22.07 9.96 7.45
N GLN A 222 22.57 8.73 7.35
CA GLN A 222 23.85 8.41 6.72
C GLN A 222 23.86 8.73 5.22
N ARG A 223 22.78 8.41 4.51
CA ARG A 223 22.71 8.54 3.05
C ARG A 223 22.36 9.95 2.58
N VAL A 224 21.74 10.76 3.45
CA VAL A 224 21.30 12.12 3.08
C VAL A 224 22.10 13.18 3.82
N PHE A 225 22.11 13.14 5.16
CA PHE A 225 22.53 14.29 5.97
C PHE A 225 23.98 14.24 6.43
N ALA A 226 24.57 13.06 6.60
CA ALA A 226 25.94 12.92 7.10
C ALA A 226 26.97 13.62 6.18
N GLY A 227 26.77 13.53 4.85
CA GLY A 227 27.59 14.24 3.86
C GLY A 227 27.00 15.57 3.39
N HIS A 228 25.68 15.77 3.54
CA HIS A 228 24.98 16.97 3.05
C HIS A 228 24.01 17.52 4.12
N PRO A 229 24.51 18.18 5.18
CA PRO A 229 23.65 18.70 6.25
C PRO A 229 22.56 19.69 5.78
N GLY A 230 22.76 20.34 4.64
CA GLY A 230 21.81 21.25 4.00
C GLY A 230 20.79 20.58 3.07
N ALA A 231 20.83 19.26 2.90
CA ALA A 231 19.90 18.53 2.03
C ALA A 231 18.45 18.70 2.47
N ARG A 232 17.54 18.52 1.52
CA ARG A 232 16.09 18.54 1.74
C ARG A 232 15.52 17.20 1.27
N LEU A 233 14.85 16.51 2.18
CA LEU A 233 14.42 15.12 2.07
C LEU A 233 12.89 15.01 2.08
N PHE A 234 12.35 14.30 1.10
CA PHE A 234 10.96 13.86 1.10
C PHE A 234 10.91 12.34 1.34
N VAL A 235 10.12 11.90 2.33
CA VAL A 235 10.00 10.50 2.74
C VAL A 235 8.55 10.03 2.58
N HIS A 236 8.38 8.87 1.94
CA HIS A 236 7.15 8.09 1.88
C HIS A 236 7.32 6.81 2.71
N ALA A 237 6.49 6.64 3.75
CA ALA A 237 6.68 5.56 4.73
C ALA A 237 5.36 4.94 5.18
N GLY A 238 5.36 3.71 5.66
CA GLY A 238 4.19 3.03 6.19
C GLY A 238 3.73 3.60 7.53
N TYR A 239 2.43 3.87 7.64
CA TYR A 239 1.72 4.18 8.89
C TYR A 239 2.47 5.03 9.92
N ALA A 240 2.93 4.38 11.00
CA ALA A 240 3.39 5.02 12.23
C ALA A 240 4.88 5.34 12.22
N HIS A 241 5.62 4.94 11.18
CA HIS A 241 7.04 5.28 11.04
C HIS A 241 7.31 6.78 11.12
N ILE A 242 6.33 7.60 10.71
CA ILE A 242 6.46 9.06 10.70
C ILE A 242 5.99 9.73 12.00
N ASP A 243 5.53 8.97 13.00
CA ASP A 243 4.93 9.53 14.21
C ASP A 243 5.97 10.33 15.02
N LYS A 244 5.58 11.51 15.50
CA LYS A 244 6.40 12.35 16.39
C LYS A 244 6.31 11.98 17.87
N SER A 245 5.55 10.94 18.21
CA SER A 245 5.42 10.40 19.56
C SER A 245 5.31 8.88 19.54
N THR A 246 5.64 8.23 20.66
CA THR A 246 5.35 6.81 20.89
C THR A 246 3.84 6.56 20.99
N GLY A 247 3.44 5.28 21.00
CA GLY A 247 2.04 4.85 21.18
C GLY A 247 1.60 3.82 20.14
N ARG A 248 1.53 4.19 18.85
CA ARG A 248 1.07 3.30 17.78
C ARG A 248 2.00 2.10 17.52
N LEU A 249 3.28 2.27 17.81
CA LEU A 249 4.30 1.20 17.83
C LEU A 249 4.57 0.69 19.25
N GLY A 250 3.63 0.89 20.18
CA GLY A 250 3.85 0.64 21.60
C GLY A 250 4.88 1.60 22.19
N GLY A 251 5.80 1.07 23.00
CA GLY A 251 6.88 1.84 23.63
C GLY A 251 8.08 2.14 22.72
N ILE A 252 8.00 1.79 21.43
CA ILE A 252 9.09 1.98 20.47
C ILE A 252 9.07 3.40 19.93
N GLU A 253 10.23 4.05 19.87
CA GLU A 253 10.39 5.35 19.22
C GLU A 253 10.33 5.19 17.68
N PRO A 254 9.36 5.83 17.01
CA PRO A 254 9.25 5.79 15.55
C PRO A 254 10.46 6.39 14.83
N MET A 255 10.66 5.97 13.58
CA MET A 255 11.73 6.46 12.70
C MET A 255 11.80 7.99 12.67
N ALA A 256 10.68 8.72 12.60
CA ALA A 256 10.69 10.19 12.60
C ALA A 256 11.28 10.80 13.88
N MET A 257 10.99 10.23 15.05
CA MET A 257 11.57 10.69 16.32
C MET A 257 13.09 10.47 16.33
N GLN A 258 13.53 9.29 15.92
CA GLN A 258 14.95 8.95 15.89
C GLN A 258 15.71 9.77 14.83
N LEU A 259 15.12 9.99 13.65
CA LEU A 259 15.70 10.83 12.60
C LEU A 259 15.84 12.28 13.08
N ARG A 260 14.85 12.81 13.82
CA ARG A 260 14.96 14.14 14.44
C ARG A 260 16.14 14.20 15.41
N GLN A 261 16.33 13.18 16.25
CA GLN A 261 17.47 13.13 17.18
C GLN A 261 18.82 13.11 16.44
N LEU A 262 18.93 12.32 15.37
CA LEU A 262 20.16 12.19 14.58
C LEU A 262 20.51 13.46 13.79
N THR A 263 19.50 14.18 13.29
CA THR A 263 19.69 15.34 12.40
C THR A 263 19.59 16.69 13.11
N GLY A 264 18.92 16.76 14.26
CA GLY A 264 18.48 18.01 14.87
C GLY A 264 17.41 18.77 14.06
N ILE A 265 16.77 18.13 13.08
CA ILE A 265 15.78 18.72 12.19
C ILE A 265 14.38 18.26 12.58
N GLU A 266 13.47 19.20 12.84
CA GLU A 266 12.06 18.88 13.04
C GLU A 266 11.41 18.48 11.70
N PRO A 267 10.94 17.22 11.54
CA PRO A 267 10.27 16.80 10.32
C PRO A 267 8.86 17.39 10.22
N LEU A 268 8.40 17.68 9.00
CA LEU A 268 6.98 17.89 8.71
C LEU A 268 6.33 16.53 8.46
N CYS A 269 5.51 16.04 9.39
CA CYS A 269 4.86 14.75 9.30
C CYS A 269 3.37 14.92 8.96
N ILE A 270 2.96 14.32 7.84
CA ILE A 270 1.60 14.40 7.29
C ILE A 270 0.96 13.01 7.36
N ASP A 271 -0.16 12.90 8.06
CA ASP A 271 -0.94 11.66 8.06
C ASP A 271 -1.99 11.69 6.94
N GLN A 272 -2.02 10.64 6.13
CA GLN A 272 -3.11 10.34 5.18
C GLN A 272 -3.66 8.92 5.38
N SER A 273 -3.22 8.22 6.43
CA SER A 273 -3.67 6.87 6.72
C SER A 273 -4.97 6.85 7.53
N GLN A 274 -5.29 7.89 8.32
CA GLN A 274 -6.41 7.81 9.26
C GLN A 274 -7.75 8.16 8.60
N PHE A 275 -7.85 9.22 7.80
CA PHE A 275 -9.13 9.66 7.21
C PHE A 275 -9.33 9.15 5.79
N ARG A 276 -9.60 7.85 5.70
CA ARG A 276 -9.86 7.13 4.44
C ARG A 276 -11.05 6.18 4.58
N TRP A 277 -11.56 5.74 3.44
CA TRP A 277 -12.59 4.70 3.38
C TRP A 277 -11.97 3.31 3.65
N VAL A 278 -12.60 2.51 4.51
CA VAL A 278 -12.08 1.18 4.93
C VAL A 278 -13.09 0.04 4.72
N GLY A 279 -13.89 0.10 3.65
CA GLY A 279 -14.77 -1.02 3.27
C GLY A 279 -16.18 -0.98 3.89
N TYR A 280 -16.36 -0.37 5.05
CA TYR A 280 -17.64 -0.35 5.78
C TYR A 280 -18.04 1.08 6.17
N ALA A 281 -19.31 1.41 5.99
CA ALA A 281 -19.87 2.71 6.38
C ALA A 281 -20.67 2.56 7.68
N TYR A 282 -20.02 2.81 8.82
CA TYR A 282 -20.77 3.05 10.05
C TYR A 282 -21.39 4.44 9.98
N LYS A 283 -22.68 4.56 10.33
CA LYS A 283 -23.41 5.85 10.35
C LYS A 283 -22.85 6.88 11.35
N ALA A 284 -21.82 6.52 12.11
CA ALA A 284 -21.12 7.39 13.07
C ALA A 284 -19.60 7.45 12.81
N ASP A 285 -19.11 7.06 11.63
CA ASP A 285 -17.68 7.15 11.29
C ASP A 285 -17.25 8.63 11.14
N PRO A 286 -16.29 9.13 11.95
CA PRO A 286 -15.75 10.49 11.83
C PRO A 286 -15.31 10.89 10.43
N TYR A 287 -14.75 9.95 9.66
CA TYR A 287 -14.37 10.18 8.27
C TYR A 287 -15.59 10.49 7.39
N MET A 288 -16.67 9.72 7.54
CA MET A 288 -17.90 9.93 6.76
C MET A 288 -18.57 11.25 7.11
N GLN A 289 -18.45 11.72 8.35
CA GLN A 289 -18.93 13.05 8.75
C GLN A 289 -18.12 14.15 8.05
N LEU A 290 -16.79 14.09 8.06
CA LEU A 290 -15.95 15.08 7.39
C LEU A 290 -16.19 15.13 5.87
N VAL A 291 -16.37 13.98 5.23
CA VAL A 291 -16.72 13.89 3.81
C VAL A 291 -18.12 14.47 3.53
N GLY A 292 -19.06 14.34 4.47
CA GLY A 292 -20.39 14.92 4.35
C GLY A 292 -20.42 16.44 4.54
N ASP A 293 -19.55 16.95 5.42
CA ASP A 293 -19.48 18.37 5.80
C ASP A 293 -18.61 19.20 4.82
N PHE A 294 -17.60 18.60 4.19
CA PHE A 294 -16.63 19.28 3.34
C PHE A 294 -16.57 18.70 1.92
N ASP A 295 -16.27 19.53 0.92
CA ASP A 295 -16.12 19.10 -0.48
C ASP A 295 -14.77 18.38 -0.72
N VAL A 296 -14.71 17.09 -0.36
CA VAL A 296 -13.51 16.24 -0.50
C VAL A 296 -13.53 15.50 -1.84
N ARG A 297 -13.05 16.15 -2.91
CA ARG A 297 -12.94 15.57 -4.26
C ARG A 297 -11.55 15.04 -4.63
N ARG A 298 -10.57 15.34 -3.79
CA ARG A 298 -9.13 15.05 -3.91
C ARG A 298 -8.54 15.02 -2.50
N PRO A 299 -7.30 14.53 -2.29
CA PRO A 299 -6.65 14.63 -0.99
C PRO A 299 -6.77 16.05 -0.42
N THR A 300 -7.40 16.18 0.76
CA THR A 300 -7.84 17.46 1.32
C THR A 300 -7.30 17.63 2.73
N VAL A 301 -6.80 18.81 3.06
CA VAL A 301 -6.52 19.25 4.43
C VAL A 301 -7.54 20.30 4.82
N LEU A 302 -8.00 20.27 6.07
CA LEU A 302 -8.84 21.34 6.62
C LEU A 302 -7.93 22.41 7.21
N VAL A 303 -8.18 23.67 6.88
CA VAL A 303 -7.43 24.82 7.41
C VAL A 303 -8.37 25.77 8.13
N ARG A 304 -7.91 26.39 9.22
CA ARG A 304 -8.72 27.39 9.91
C ARG A 304 -9.01 28.57 9.00
N ARG A 305 -10.20 29.17 9.15
CA ARG A 305 -10.59 30.35 8.37
C ARG A 305 -9.87 31.62 8.82
N ASP A 306 -9.43 31.69 10.07
CA ASP A 306 -8.74 32.84 10.66
C ASP A 306 -7.21 32.83 10.43
N GLY A 307 -6.65 31.74 9.90
CA GLY A 307 -5.22 31.63 9.58
C GLY A 307 -4.86 30.25 9.04
N ARG A 308 -3.75 30.12 8.28
CA ARG A 308 -3.34 28.92 7.50
C ARG A 308 -2.97 27.68 8.35
N GLN A 309 -3.43 27.57 9.60
CA GLN A 309 -3.12 26.43 10.44
C GLN A 309 -3.89 25.20 9.92
N PRO A 310 -3.20 24.14 9.49
CA PRO A 310 -3.83 22.89 9.13
C PRO A 310 -4.40 22.20 10.38
N TRP A 311 -5.48 21.44 10.18
CA TRP A 311 -6.02 20.55 11.18
C TRP A 311 -5.19 19.27 11.24
N SER A 312 -5.04 18.72 12.45
CA SER A 312 -4.51 17.40 12.71
C SER A 312 -5.39 16.75 13.78
N SER A 313 -5.81 15.51 13.55
CA SER A 313 -6.54 14.72 14.55
C SER A 313 -5.66 14.28 15.71
N ALA A 314 -4.34 14.26 15.49
CA ALA A 314 -3.32 13.90 16.48
C ALA A 314 -2.16 14.90 16.41
N PRO A 315 -2.34 16.14 16.92
CA PRO A 315 -1.38 17.23 16.74
C PRO A 315 -0.03 17.01 17.42
N THR A 316 0.04 16.07 18.37
CA THR A 316 1.32 15.64 18.97
C THR A 316 2.11 14.68 18.08
N ARG A 317 1.46 14.05 17.10
CA ARG A 317 2.07 13.08 16.16
C ARG A 317 2.29 13.66 14.77
N TYR A 318 1.37 14.48 14.26
CA TYR A 318 1.38 14.97 12.88
C TYR A 318 1.05 16.46 12.81
N ASP A 319 1.68 17.14 11.84
CA ASP A 319 1.42 18.56 11.57
C ASP A 319 0.11 18.77 10.80
N ALA A 320 -0.35 17.76 10.04
CA ALA A 320 -1.65 17.80 9.37
C ALA A 320 -2.24 16.39 9.17
N SER A 321 -3.57 16.31 9.17
CA SER A 321 -4.34 15.15 8.74
C SER A 321 -4.97 15.41 7.37
N VAL A 322 -4.78 14.47 6.46
CA VAL A 322 -5.34 14.47 5.11
C VAL A 322 -6.58 13.58 5.09
N ILE A 323 -7.65 14.13 4.54
CA ILE A 323 -8.89 13.42 4.26
C ILE A 323 -8.83 12.99 2.79
N LEU A 324 -8.87 11.69 2.56
CA LEU A 324 -8.92 11.12 1.23
C LEU A 324 -10.36 11.14 0.70
N PRO A 325 -10.59 11.35 -0.61
CA PRO A 325 -11.94 11.29 -1.17
C PRO A 325 -12.52 9.88 -1.03
N PRO A 326 -13.85 9.70 -0.96
CA PRO A 326 -14.44 8.37 -1.01
C PRO A 326 -14.01 7.61 -2.25
N SER A 327 -13.49 6.39 -2.06
CA SER A 327 -13.39 5.44 -3.15
C SER A 327 -14.81 5.09 -3.63
N GLY A 328 -14.96 4.94 -4.95
CA GLY A 328 -16.24 4.56 -5.54
C GLY A 328 -16.72 3.22 -5.01
N ARG A 329 -18.03 2.92 -5.13
CA ARG A 329 -18.60 1.68 -4.57
C ARG A 329 -18.48 0.46 -5.49
N TRP A 330 -18.07 0.62 -6.76
CA TRP A 330 -18.12 -0.46 -7.75
C TRP A 330 -17.07 -0.29 -8.85
N GLY A 331 -16.28 -1.34 -9.08
CA GLY A 331 -15.30 -1.41 -10.16
C GLY A 331 -13.99 -0.68 -9.85
N ARG A 332 -13.23 -0.38 -10.90
CA ARG A 332 -11.90 0.23 -10.77
C ARG A 332 -12.01 1.69 -10.27
N PRO A 333 -11.35 2.06 -9.17
CA PRO A 333 -11.55 3.37 -8.55
C PRO A 333 -11.19 4.56 -9.45
N ARG A 334 -11.96 5.64 -9.36
CA ARG A 334 -11.74 6.84 -10.19
C ARG A 334 -10.53 7.68 -9.77
N TRP A 335 -10.07 7.55 -8.52
CA TRP A 335 -8.88 8.25 -8.02
C TRP A 335 -7.61 7.82 -8.78
N LEU A 336 -7.61 6.65 -9.42
CA LEU A 336 -6.55 6.23 -10.35
C LEU A 336 -6.38 7.15 -11.58
N ALA A 337 -7.34 8.03 -11.85
CA ALA A 337 -7.18 9.07 -12.86
C ALA A 337 -6.13 10.14 -12.46
N LEU A 338 -5.76 10.23 -11.18
CA LEU A 338 -4.78 11.17 -10.62
C LEU A 338 -5.02 12.61 -11.10
N GLY A 339 -6.20 13.16 -10.79
CA GLY A 339 -6.59 14.50 -11.24
C GLY A 339 -6.68 14.67 -12.77
N GLY A 340 -6.80 13.58 -13.53
CA GLY A 340 -6.85 13.57 -15.00
C GLY A 340 -5.50 13.38 -15.70
N LEU A 341 -4.41 13.18 -14.95
CA LEU A 341 -3.10 12.81 -15.49
C LEU A 341 -3.12 11.44 -16.18
N ARG A 342 -4.04 10.56 -15.76
CA ARG A 342 -4.29 9.24 -16.34
C ARG A 342 -5.68 9.18 -16.96
N ARG A 343 -5.78 8.46 -18.07
CA ARG A 343 -7.00 8.26 -18.86
C ARG A 343 -7.46 6.81 -18.72
N PRO A 344 -8.79 6.57 -18.62
CA PRO A 344 -9.32 5.22 -18.66
C PRO A 344 -9.10 4.61 -20.05
N HIS A 345 -8.60 3.38 -20.08
CA HIS A 345 -8.44 2.55 -21.26
C HIS A 345 -9.09 1.20 -20.99
N MET A 346 -10.17 0.89 -21.71
CA MET A 346 -10.91 -0.35 -21.49
C MET A 346 -10.16 -1.56 -22.04
N VAL A 347 -10.15 -2.63 -21.26
CA VAL A 347 -9.61 -3.94 -21.63
C VAL A 347 -10.65 -5.02 -21.31
N ASN A 348 -10.54 -6.17 -21.97
CA ASN A 348 -11.41 -7.32 -21.79
C ASN A 348 -10.56 -8.60 -21.70
N THR A 349 -11.21 -9.75 -21.59
CA THR A 349 -10.58 -11.06 -21.43
C THR A 349 -9.95 -11.61 -22.73
N ASP A 350 -9.99 -10.87 -23.86
CA ASP A 350 -9.42 -11.32 -25.15
C ASP A 350 -7.93 -11.67 -25.04
N LEU A 351 -7.15 -10.87 -24.31
CA LEU A 351 -5.71 -11.12 -24.10
C LEU A 351 -5.45 -12.35 -23.23
N CYS A 352 -6.42 -12.75 -22.41
CA CYS A 352 -6.32 -13.91 -21.52
C CYS A 352 -6.54 -15.24 -22.27
N ARG A 353 -6.96 -15.21 -23.54
CA ARG A 353 -7.12 -16.42 -24.39
C ARG A 353 -7.88 -17.57 -23.70
N HIS A 354 -9.02 -17.25 -23.10
CA HIS A 354 -9.87 -18.21 -22.35
C HIS A 354 -9.20 -18.85 -21.11
N THR A 355 -8.06 -18.32 -20.66
CA THR A 355 -7.39 -18.74 -19.42
C THR A 355 -7.72 -17.75 -18.31
N LEU A 356 -8.36 -18.22 -17.25
CA LEU A 356 -8.68 -17.45 -16.06
C LEU A 356 -8.29 -18.24 -14.80
N PRO A 357 -7.86 -17.58 -13.71
CA PRO A 357 -7.67 -16.13 -13.62
C PRO A 357 -6.45 -15.65 -14.43
N CYS A 358 -6.44 -14.38 -14.78
CA CYS A 358 -5.44 -13.76 -15.65
C CYS A 358 -5.20 -12.30 -15.24
N VAL A 359 -3.96 -11.83 -15.35
CA VAL A 359 -3.60 -10.42 -15.10
C VAL A 359 -3.23 -9.77 -16.41
N VAL A 360 -3.78 -8.58 -16.68
CA VAL A 360 -3.42 -7.73 -17.82
C VAL A 360 -2.64 -6.53 -17.32
N GLU A 361 -1.42 -6.38 -17.81
CA GLU A 361 -0.49 -5.32 -17.44
C GLU A 361 -0.20 -4.40 -18.62
N ALA A 362 -0.03 -3.11 -18.34
CA ALA A 362 0.46 -2.13 -19.30
C ALA A 362 1.91 -1.75 -19.00
N HIS A 363 2.81 -2.09 -19.91
CA HIS A 363 4.22 -1.76 -19.81
C HIS A 363 4.59 -0.62 -20.75
N TYR A 364 5.55 0.22 -20.34
CA TYR A 364 6.13 1.20 -21.25
C TYR A 364 6.93 0.49 -22.35
N PRO A 365 6.87 0.91 -23.63
CA PRO A 365 7.45 0.14 -24.74
C PRO A 365 8.95 -0.13 -24.65
N ALA A 366 9.69 0.75 -23.97
CA ALA A 366 11.14 0.63 -23.78
C ALA A 366 11.52 -0.21 -22.55
N GLU A 367 10.54 -0.58 -21.72
CA GLU A 367 10.78 -1.35 -20.50
C GLU A 367 10.61 -2.86 -20.76
N PRO A 368 11.45 -3.70 -20.13
CA PRO A 368 11.34 -5.16 -20.19
C PRO A 368 10.11 -5.66 -19.43
N ASP A 369 9.82 -6.96 -19.55
CA ASP A 369 8.61 -7.57 -18.96
C ASP A 369 8.63 -7.64 -17.43
N ASP A 370 9.81 -7.61 -16.83
CA ASP A 370 10.00 -7.57 -15.39
C ASP A 370 9.99 -6.16 -14.82
N ALA A 371 9.76 -5.12 -15.64
CA ALA A 371 9.50 -3.78 -15.10
C ALA A 371 8.17 -3.75 -14.36
N ILE A 372 8.07 -2.97 -13.28
CA ILE A 372 6.79 -2.80 -12.59
C ILE A 372 5.82 -2.07 -13.54
N PRO A 373 4.66 -2.61 -13.93
CA PRO A 373 3.83 -2.02 -14.97
C PRO A 373 3.29 -0.63 -14.58
N ALA A 374 2.95 0.18 -15.60
CA ALA A 374 2.38 1.51 -15.41
C ALA A 374 0.98 1.46 -14.78
N ASP A 375 0.21 0.43 -15.15
CA ASP A 375 -1.02 0.01 -14.49
C ASP A 375 -1.28 -1.48 -14.78
N ARG A 376 -2.10 -2.14 -13.95
CA ARG A 376 -2.54 -3.51 -14.19
C ARG A 376 -3.94 -3.79 -13.66
N THR A 377 -4.62 -4.76 -14.26
CA THR A 377 -5.93 -5.22 -13.79
C THR A 377 -6.00 -6.74 -13.84
N THR A 378 -6.76 -7.31 -12.90
CA THR A 378 -6.90 -8.76 -12.76
C THR A 378 -8.31 -9.20 -13.11
N PHE A 379 -8.41 -10.25 -13.93
CA PHE A 379 -9.65 -10.96 -14.24
C PHE A 379 -9.67 -12.26 -13.44
N LEU A 380 -10.48 -12.30 -12.38
CA LEU A 380 -10.67 -13.49 -11.55
C LEU A 380 -11.71 -14.46 -12.13
N SER A 381 -12.66 -13.91 -12.88
CA SER A 381 -13.77 -14.57 -13.57
C SER A 381 -13.93 -13.94 -14.96
N ASP A 382 -14.88 -14.44 -15.76
CA ASP A 382 -15.18 -13.91 -17.12
C ASP A 382 -15.95 -12.57 -17.09
N ASP A 383 -15.61 -11.71 -16.13
CA ASP A 383 -16.13 -10.34 -16.07
C ASP A 383 -15.66 -9.58 -17.31
N ARG A 384 -16.61 -9.30 -18.20
CA ARG A 384 -16.36 -9.03 -19.63
C ARG A 384 -15.50 -7.79 -19.91
N GLN A 385 -15.30 -6.89 -18.95
CA GLN A 385 -14.53 -5.65 -19.12
C GLN A 385 -13.89 -5.16 -17.81
N ALA A 386 -12.66 -4.65 -17.92
CA ALA A 386 -11.96 -3.91 -16.89
C ALA A 386 -11.38 -2.62 -17.48
N THR A 387 -10.84 -1.76 -16.62
CA THR A 387 -10.21 -0.50 -17.04
C THR A 387 -8.74 -0.52 -16.65
N LEU A 388 -7.88 0.10 -17.45
CA LEU A 388 -6.55 0.54 -17.06
C LEU A 388 -6.56 2.06 -17.00
N TYR A 389 -5.84 2.67 -16.08
CA TYR A 389 -5.63 4.12 -15.98
C TYR A 389 -4.20 4.44 -16.36
N LEU A 390 -4.02 4.99 -17.56
CA LEU A 390 -2.72 5.19 -18.19
C LEU A 390 -2.51 6.66 -18.56
N ARG A 391 -1.28 7.15 -18.45
CA ARG A 391 -0.93 8.49 -18.99
C ARG A 391 -1.08 8.47 -20.52
N PRO A 392 -1.31 9.62 -21.19
CA PRO A 392 -1.24 9.68 -22.63
C PRO A 392 0.11 9.17 -23.15
N GLY A 393 0.10 8.21 -24.07
CA GLY A 393 1.32 7.50 -24.45
C GLY A 393 1.08 6.21 -25.24
N ARG A 394 2.17 5.47 -25.47
CA ARG A 394 2.15 4.12 -26.07
C ARG A 394 2.45 3.10 -24.98
N TYR A 395 1.82 1.93 -25.07
CA TYR A 395 2.01 0.84 -24.10
C TYR A 395 2.00 -0.52 -24.81
N ARG A 396 2.74 -1.47 -24.24
CA ARG A 396 2.65 -2.89 -24.55
C ARG A 396 1.76 -3.55 -23.48
N LEU A 397 0.56 -3.95 -23.87
CA LEU A 397 -0.32 -4.72 -22.99
C LEU A 397 0.06 -6.19 -23.05
N ARG A 398 0.19 -6.86 -21.91
CA ARG A 398 0.45 -8.30 -21.83
C ARG A 398 -0.46 -8.96 -20.81
N ALA A 399 -0.85 -10.19 -21.09
CA ALA A 399 -1.63 -11.03 -20.19
C ALA A 399 -0.81 -12.22 -19.71
N TRP A 400 -0.96 -12.62 -18.45
CA TRP A 400 -0.31 -13.79 -17.87
C TRP A 400 -1.21 -14.52 -16.86
N ASP A 401 -0.94 -15.81 -16.63
CA ASP A 401 -1.63 -16.66 -15.66
C ASP A 401 -0.84 -16.89 -14.36
N SER A 402 -1.41 -17.60 -13.39
CA SER A 402 -0.73 -17.85 -12.11
C SER A 402 0.53 -18.72 -12.21
N LEU A 403 0.78 -19.36 -13.36
CA LEU A 403 2.03 -20.08 -13.63
C LEU A 403 3.09 -19.19 -14.30
N GLY A 404 2.81 -17.90 -14.47
CA GLY A 404 3.68 -16.93 -15.13
C GLY A 404 3.74 -17.10 -16.65
N ARG A 405 2.81 -17.86 -17.24
CA ARG A 405 2.82 -18.10 -18.69
C ARG A 405 2.23 -16.89 -19.41
N PRO A 406 2.92 -16.32 -20.41
CA PRO A 406 2.35 -15.26 -21.23
C PRO A 406 1.19 -15.82 -22.07
N LEU A 407 0.03 -15.17 -22.00
CA LEU A 407 -1.20 -15.58 -22.69
C LEU A 407 -1.39 -14.77 -23.98
N GLY A 408 -1.21 -13.46 -23.93
CA GLY A 408 -1.45 -12.58 -25.07
C GLY A 408 -0.73 -11.25 -24.93
N GLU A 409 -0.57 -10.55 -26.06
CA GLU A 409 0.03 -9.23 -26.13
C GLU A 409 -0.69 -8.35 -27.14
N ARG A 410 -0.77 -7.04 -26.86
CA ARG A 410 -1.26 -6.03 -27.79
C ARG A 410 -0.61 -4.67 -27.52
N ASN A 411 -0.15 -4.01 -28.56
CA ASN A 411 0.28 -2.61 -28.46
C ASN A 411 -0.94 -1.66 -28.49
N VAL A 412 -0.95 -0.68 -27.61
CA VAL A 412 -2.02 0.33 -27.53
C VAL A 412 -1.47 1.75 -27.47
N ARG A 413 -2.32 2.72 -27.82
CA ARG A 413 -2.04 4.14 -27.70
C ARG A 413 -3.17 4.81 -26.93
N VAL A 414 -2.82 5.60 -25.93
CA VAL A 414 -3.72 6.40 -25.13
C VAL A 414 -3.57 7.85 -25.59
N SER A 415 -4.65 8.41 -26.12
CA SER A 415 -4.64 9.77 -26.67
C SER A 415 -4.61 10.84 -25.56
N PRO A 416 -4.00 12.01 -25.83
CA PRO A 416 -4.17 13.18 -24.98
C PRO A 416 -5.64 13.65 -24.95
N PRO A 417 -6.02 14.49 -23.97
CA PRO A 417 -7.38 15.03 -23.85
C PRO A 417 -7.92 15.74 -25.08
#